data_AF-A0A7C5XB14-F1
#
_entry.id   AF-A0A7C5XB14-F1
#
_cell.length_a   1.000
_cell.length_b   1.000
_cell.length_c   1.000
_cell.angle_alpha   90.00
_cell.angle_beta   90.00
_cell.angle_gamma   90.00
#
_symmetry.space_group_name_H-M   'P 1'
#
loop_
_entity.id
_entity.type
_entity.pdbx_description
1 polymer ?
#
loop_
_entity_poly.entity_id
_entity_poly.type
_entity_poly.pdbx_seq_one_letter_code
_entity_poly.pdbx_strand_id
1 'polypeptide(L)'
;MTAELDPALVEAVLDYACRRRTTGLYKLADDLMKDREARGLLGFKYTPKLGAPDWWRGLEVVKKAVEKMAEAGLLKFRKDQGFIERNAKACLGPADSPVVFLAIIEQLCRNGVMPVRDLIEELMRIPAVAHVLGIPAAPEPNSPEWRRGFRLLMRTVRLLSETKMMSYLDDYQAVRWDLAPCV
;
A
#
# COMPACT_ATOMS: atom_id res chain seq x y z
N MET A 1 7.00 6.54 20.31
CA MET A 1 7.56 5.90 19.11
C MET A 1 6.47 5.08 18.45
N THR A 2 5.72 5.68 17.53
CA THR A 2 4.78 4.95 16.67
C THR A 2 5.61 4.13 15.70
N ALA A 3 5.64 2.80 15.88
CA ALA A 3 6.23 1.92 14.88
C ALA A 3 5.46 2.14 13.56
N GLU A 4 6.15 2.73 12.60
CA GLU A 4 5.68 2.89 11.24
C GLU A 4 5.39 1.50 10.69
N LEU A 5 4.25 1.35 10.02
CA LEU A 5 3.80 0.03 9.59
C LEU A 5 4.55 -0.33 8.31
N ASP A 6 5.17 -1.51 8.27
CA ASP A 6 5.96 -1.93 7.10
C ASP A 6 5.08 -1.91 5.83
N PRO A 7 5.41 -1.09 4.82
CA PRO A 7 4.63 -0.98 3.59
C PRO A 7 4.43 -2.34 2.88
N ALA A 8 5.41 -3.23 2.95
CA ALA A 8 5.31 -4.55 2.33
C ALA A 8 4.28 -5.43 3.06
N LEU A 9 4.13 -5.27 4.38
CA LEU A 9 3.11 -6.00 5.13
C LEU A 9 1.70 -5.50 4.79
N VAL A 10 1.54 -4.18 4.63
CA VAL A 10 0.28 -3.56 4.18
C VAL A 10 -0.13 -4.15 2.82
N GLU A 11 0.81 -4.25 1.89
CA GLU A 11 0.58 -4.83 0.57
C GLU A 11 0.15 -6.30 0.67
N ALA A 12 0.88 -7.11 1.44
CA ALA A 12 0.55 -8.52 1.61
C ALA A 12 -0.86 -8.73 2.18
N VAL A 13 -1.27 -7.89 3.14
CA VAL A 13 -2.62 -7.91 3.71
C VAL A 13 -3.68 -7.53 2.67
N LEU A 14 -3.41 -6.51 1.84
CA LEU A 14 -4.37 -6.06 0.81
C LEU A 14 -4.51 -7.04 -0.32
N ASP A 15 -3.39 -7.53 -0.85
CA ASP A 15 -3.42 -8.53 -1.91
C ASP A 15 -4.21 -9.76 -1.46
N TYR A 16 -3.98 -10.21 -0.22
CA TYR A 16 -4.79 -11.26 0.39
C TYR A 16 -6.28 -10.88 0.46
N ALA A 17 -6.60 -9.69 1.00
CA ALA A 17 -7.97 -9.20 1.12
C ALA A 17 -8.64 -8.94 -0.24
N CYS A 18 -7.89 -8.68 -1.31
CA CYS A 18 -8.43 -8.44 -2.63
C CYS A 18 -8.72 -9.73 -3.39
N ARG A 19 -7.91 -10.77 -3.17
CA ARG A 19 -8.18 -12.14 -3.65
C ARG A 19 -9.38 -12.79 -2.96
N ARG A 20 -9.73 -12.34 -1.75
CA ARG A 20 -10.79 -12.93 -0.91
C ARG A 20 -11.88 -11.90 -0.63
N ARG A 21 -13.12 -12.12 -1.09
CA ARG A 21 -14.24 -11.18 -0.86
C ARG A 21 -14.42 -10.80 0.63
N THR A 22 -14.21 -11.78 1.51
CA THR A 22 -14.26 -11.68 2.97
C THR A 22 -13.27 -12.68 3.55
N THR A 23 -12.57 -12.31 4.63
CA THR A 23 -11.72 -13.25 5.40
C THR A 23 -11.75 -12.94 6.89
N GLY A 24 -11.52 -13.95 7.73
CA GLY A 24 -11.33 -13.76 9.17
C GLY A 24 -9.89 -13.32 9.47
N LEU A 25 -9.70 -12.47 10.48
CA LEU A 25 -8.38 -11.98 10.91
C LEU A 25 -7.42 -13.12 11.26
N TYR A 26 -7.91 -14.13 11.99
CA TYR A 26 -7.13 -15.32 12.34
C TYR A 26 -6.66 -16.09 11.10
N LYS A 27 -7.54 -16.19 10.09
CA LYS A 27 -7.24 -16.90 8.84
C LYS A 27 -6.23 -16.12 7.98
N LEU A 28 -6.39 -14.80 7.88
CA LEU A 28 -5.41 -13.92 7.26
C LEU A 28 -4.03 -14.09 7.92
N ALA A 29 -3.96 -13.98 9.25
CA ALA A 29 -2.69 -14.08 9.97
C ALA A 29 -2.04 -15.47 9.79
N ASP A 30 -2.82 -16.55 9.88
CA ASP A 30 -2.35 -17.91 9.65
C ASP A 30 -1.80 -18.11 8.22
N ASP A 31 -2.47 -17.56 7.21
CA ASP A 31 -2.02 -17.67 5.82
C ASP A 31 -0.76 -16.83 5.56
N LEU A 32 -0.67 -15.60 6.10
CA LEU A 32 0.54 -14.76 6.00
C LEU A 32 1.73 -15.40 6.72
N MET A 33 1.51 -16.08 7.85
CA MET A 33 2.57 -16.83 8.55
C MET A 33 3.01 -18.10 7.81
N LYS A 34 2.20 -18.64 6.90
CA LYS A 34 2.57 -19.79 6.06
C LYS A 34 3.29 -19.37 4.79
N ASP A 35 2.95 -18.20 4.26
CA ASP A 35 3.66 -17.59 3.14
C ASP A 35 5.08 -17.19 3.54
N ARG A 36 6.09 -17.55 2.72
CA ARG A 36 7.50 -17.37 3.09
C ARG A 36 7.89 -15.89 3.16
N GLU A 37 7.40 -15.08 2.23
CA GLU A 37 7.77 -13.67 2.10
C GLU A 37 7.05 -12.86 3.17
N ALA A 38 5.73 -13.00 3.29
CA ALA A 38 4.94 -12.33 4.31
C ALA A 38 5.38 -12.72 5.74
N ARG A 39 5.75 -13.98 5.96
CA ARG A 39 6.31 -14.41 7.25
C ARG A 39 7.61 -13.69 7.60
N GLY A 40 8.46 -13.43 6.60
CA GLY A 40 9.69 -12.66 6.77
C GLY A 40 9.41 -11.23 7.25
N LEU A 41 8.38 -10.58 6.69
CA LEU A 41 7.92 -9.25 7.08
C LEU A 41 7.39 -9.21 8.53
N LEU A 42 6.81 -10.32 8.99
CA LEU A 42 6.37 -10.50 10.38
C LEU A 42 7.53 -10.80 11.35
N GLY A 43 8.77 -10.88 10.85
CA GLY A 43 9.96 -11.14 11.66
C GLY A 43 10.20 -12.61 11.98
N PHE A 44 9.58 -13.55 11.26
CA PHE A 44 9.70 -14.97 11.53
C PHE A 44 10.49 -15.71 10.44
N LYS A 45 11.46 -16.53 10.87
CA LYS A 45 12.22 -17.40 9.96
C LYS A 45 11.45 -18.67 9.60
N TYR A 46 10.65 -19.18 10.53
CA TYR A 46 9.88 -20.43 10.43
C TYR A 46 8.43 -20.19 10.77
N THR A 47 7.50 -20.95 10.18
CA THR A 47 6.06 -20.83 10.50
C THR A 47 5.84 -21.09 11.98
N PRO A 48 5.34 -20.10 12.75
CA PRO A 48 4.97 -20.32 14.13
C PRO A 48 3.87 -21.36 14.24
N LYS A 49 3.96 -22.25 15.23
CA LYS A 49 2.88 -23.21 15.49
C LYS A 49 1.64 -22.47 15.96
N LEU A 50 0.46 -22.80 15.40
CA LEU A 50 -0.82 -22.22 15.80
C LEU A 50 -0.99 -22.29 17.34
N GLY A 51 -1.34 -21.16 17.94
CA GLY A 51 -1.52 -21.03 19.39
C GLY A 51 -0.25 -20.84 20.22
N ALA A 52 0.94 -20.93 19.61
CA ALA A 52 2.19 -20.62 20.30
C ALA A 52 2.35 -19.10 20.53
N PRO A 53 3.16 -18.66 21.51
CA PRO A 53 3.40 -17.24 21.77
C PRO A 53 3.83 -16.43 20.53
N ASP A 54 4.68 -17.01 19.69
CA ASP A 54 5.11 -16.37 18.44
C ASP A 54 3.96 -16.22 17.42
N TRP A 55 3.02 -17.16 17.38
CA TRP A 55 1.84 -17.04 16.53
C TRP A 55 0.95 -15.88 16.98
N TRP A 56 0.75 -15.72 18.29
CA TRP A 56 0.01 -14.58 18.85
C TRP A 56 0.72 -13.24 18.57
N ARG A 57 2.06 -13.22 18.63
CA ARG A 57 2.84 -12.03 18.25
C ARG A 57 2.63 -11.67 16.78
N GLY A 58 2.65 -12.65 15.88
CA GLY A 58 2.36 -12.43 14.46
C GLY A 58 0.94 -11.92 14.22
N LEU A 59 -0.05 -12.50 14.90
CA LEU A 59 -1.44 -12.03 14.84
C LEU A 59 -1.57 -10.57 15.26
N GLU A 60 -0.93 -10.13 16.34
CA GLU A 60 -0.99 -8.74 16.80
C GLU A 60 -0.39 -7.75 15.79
N VAL A 61 0.68 -8.14 15.10
CA VAL A 61 1.28 -7.32 14.03
C VAL A 61 0.31 -7.19 12.85
N VAL A 62 -0.29 -8.31 12.40
CA VAL A 62 -1.29 -8.31 11.32
C VAL A 62 -2.53 -7.51 11.72
N LYS A 63 -3.00 -7.64 12.97
CA LYS A 63 -4.14 -6.89 13.49
C LYS A 63 -3.90 -5.39 13.44
N LYS A 64 -2.72 -4.93 13.90
CA LYS A 64 -2.35 -3.51 13.82
C LYS A 64 -2.30 -3.02 12.37
N ALA A 65 -1.81 -3.85 11.45
CA ALA A 65 -1.83 -3.53 10.02
C ALA A 65 -3.26 -3.30 9.53
N VAL A 66 -4.12 -4.28 9.74
CA VAL A 66 -5.54 -4.23 9.35
C VAL A 66 -6.25 -3.02 9.96
N GLU A 67 -5.99 -2.69 11.23
CA GLU A 67 -6.59 -1.53 11.88
C GLU A 67 -6.16 -0.21 11.23
N LYS A 68 -4.85 0.00 11.02
CA LYS A 68 -4.37 1.21 10.33
C LYS A 68 -4.92 1.31 8.90
N MET A 69 -5.05 0.18 8.22
CA MET A 69 -5.59 0.14 6.86
C MET A 69 -7.10 0.41 6.82
N ALA A 70 -7.84 -0.01 7.85
CA ALA A 70 -9.25 0.34 8.02
C ALA A 70 -9.42 1.84 8.30
N GLU A 71 -8.57 2.42 9.15
CA GLU A 71 -8.54 3.86 9.43
C GLU A 71 -8.23 4.67 8.16
N ALA A 72 -7.33 4.18 7.31
CA ALA A 72 -7.03 4.76 6.01
C ALA A 72 -8.10 4.47 4.92
N GLY A 73 -9.17 3.74 5.24
CA GLY A 73 -10.26 3.43 4.31
C GLY A 73 -9.93 2.39 3.23
N LEU A 74 -8.81 1.67 3.36
CA LEU A 74 -8.31 0.71 2.37
C LEU A 74 -9.02 -0.64 2.43
N LEU A 75 -9.56 -0.98 3.59
CA LEU A 75 -10.40 -2.15 3.81
C LEU A 75 -11.48 -1.82 4.84
N LYS A 76 -12.47 -2.71 4.97
CA LYS A 76 -13.45 -2.63 6.06
C LYS A 76 -13.12 -3.69 7.10
N PHE A 77 -12.84 -3.27 8.33
CA PHE A 77 -12.59 -4.20 9.43
C PHE A 77 -13.74 -4.16 10.43
N ARG A 78 -14.45 -5.28 10.57
CA ARG A 78 -15.54 -5.49 11.53
C ARG A 78 -14.95 -6.06 12.81
N LYS A 79 -14.47 -5.17 13.70
CA LYS A 79 -13.76 -5.54 14.94
C LYS A 79 -14.56 -6.51 15.83
N ASP A 80 -15.87 -6.32 15.87
CA ASP A 80 -16.84 -7.12 16.63
C ASP A 80 -16.95 -8.57 16.13
N GLN A 81 -16.69 -8.80 14.84
CA GLN A 81 -16.82 -10.12 14.20
C GLN A 81 -15.48 -10.72 13.78
N GLY A 82 -14.40 -9.96 13.86
CA GLY A 82 -13.07 -10.38 13.42
C GLY A 82 -12.96 -10.60 11.90
N PHE A 83 -13.85 -9.99 11.10
CA PHE A 83 -13.84 -10.12 9.65
C PHE A 83 -13.30 -8.88 8.95
N ILE A 84 -12.59 -9.15 7.85
CA ILE A 84 -12.00 -8.18 6.95
C ILE A 84 -12.73 -8.32 5.63
N GLU A 85 -13.34 -7.23 5.20
CA GLU A 85 -14.01 -7.09 3.92
C GLU A 85 -13.14 -6.25 3.00
N ARG A 86 -13.04 -6.68 1.74
CA ARG A 86 -12.36 -5.89 0.72
C ARG A 86 -13.07 -4.55 0.53
N ASN A 87 -12.32 -3.48 0.40
CA ASN A 87 -12.85 -2.27 -0.23
C ASN A 87 -12.69 -2.43 -1.74
N ALA A 88 -13.80 -2.51 -2.48
CA ALA A 88 -13.75 -2.70 -3.94
C ALA A 88 -12.96 -1.60 -4.67
N LYS A 89 -12.83 -0.41 -4.08
CA LYS A 89 -12.01 0.69 -4.64
C LYS A 89 -10.51 0.49 -4.40
N ALA A 90 -10.10 -0.15 -3.30
CA ALA A 90 -8.69 -0.41 -2.97
C ALA A 90 -8.14 -1.68 -3.65
N CYS A 91 -9.02 -2.50 -4.23
CA CYS A 91 -8.64 -3.72 -4.96
C CYS A 91 -8.50 -3.51 -6.47
N LEU A 92 -8.41 -2.26 -6.93
CA LEU A 92 -8.34 -1.89 -8.33
C LEU A 92 -6.88 -1.78 -8.80
N GLY A 93 -6.18 -2.91 -8.83
CA GLY A 93 -4.87 -3.03 -9.48
C GLY A 93 -3.73 -2.27 -8.80
N PRO A 94 -2.51 -2.38 -9.34
CA PRO A 94 -1.28 -1.89 -8.69
C PRO A 94 -1.21 -0.36 -8.55
N ALA A 95 -2.03 0.37 -9.33
CA ALA A 95 -2.18 1.82 -9.18
C ALA A 95 -2.89 2.20 -7.88
N ASP A 96 -3.86 1.42 -7.43
CA ASP A 96 -4.64 1.74 -6.23
C ASP A 96 -4.04 1.09 -4.96
N SER A 97 -2.77 0.68 -5.06
CA SER A 97 -2.00 0.11 -3.95
C SER A 97 -1.66 1.19 -2.90
N PRO A 98 -1.93 0.93 -1.62
CA PRO A 98 -1.58 1.81 -0.52
C PRO A 98 -0.10 2.12 -0.37
N VAL A 99 0.77 1.23 -0.85
CA VAL A 99 2.20 1.52 -0.99
C VAL A 99 2.42 2.70 -1.92
N VAL A 100 1.71 2.73 -3.06
CA VAL A 100 1.77 3.83 -4.02
C VAL A 100 1.16 5.11 -3.44
N PHE A 101 0.01 5.00 -2.74
CA PHE A 101 -0.60 6.15 -2.08
C PHE A 101 0.32 6.79 -1.04
N LEU A 102 0.87 5.99 -0.13
CA LEU A 102 1.78 6.46 0.91
C LEU A 102 3.03 7.09 0.29
N ALA A 103 3.59 6.45 -0.75
CA ALA A 103 4.75 6.98 -1.45
C ALA A 103 4.45 8.34 -2.13
N ILE A 104 3.26 8.52 -2.73
CA ILE A 104 2.85 9.82 -3.29
C ILE A 104 2.75 10.87 -2.18
N ILE A 105 2.08 10.55 -1.07
CA ILE A 105 1.94 11.47 0.06
C ILE A 105 3.31 11.86 0.59
N GLU A 106 4.18 10.90 0.85
CA GLU A 106 5.53 11.14 1.37
C GLU A 106 6.35 12.05 0.43
N GLN A 107 6.33 11.77 -0.88
CA GLN A 107 7.05 12.59 -1.86
C GLN A 107 6.51 14.02 -1.92
N LEU A 108 5.18 14.20 -1.95
CA LEU A 108 4.59 15.53 -1.98
C LEU A 108 4.71 16.26 -0.64
N CYS A 109 4.75 15.55 0.48
CA CYS A 109 5.01 16.13 1.79
C CYS A 109 6.43 16.67 1.91
N ARG A 110 7.43 15.95 1.35
CA ARG A 110 8.83 16.39 1.35
C ARG A 110 9.08 17.55 0.39
N ASN A 111 8.44 17.54 -0.77
CA ASN A 111 8.74 18.47 -1.87
C ASN A 111 7.70 19.58 -2.05
N GLY A 112 6.53 19.48 -1.41
CA GLY A 112 5.41 20.41 -1.51
C GLY A 112 4.65 20.31 -2.84
N VAL A 113 5.29 20.75 -3.92
CA VAL A 113 4.76 20.74 -5.29
C VAL A 113 5.76 20.02 -6.18
N MET A 114 5.30 19.07 -6.98
CA MET A 114 6.16 18.34 -7.90
C MET A 114 5.55 18.27 -9.30
N PRO A 115 6.35 18.41 -10.37
CA PRO A 115 5.94 18.00 -11.70
C PRO A 115 5.50 16.54 -11.67
N VAL A 116 4.39 16.22 -12.32
CA VAL A 116 3.78 14.88 -12.28
C VAL A 116 4.74 13.83 -12.84
N ARG A 117 5.50 14.20 -13.87
CA ARG A 117 6.52 13.34 -14.44
C ARG A 117 7.61 13.01 -13.42
N ASP A 118 8.11 14.01 -12.71
CA ASP A 118 9.19 13.84 -11.74
C ASP A 118 8.72 13.01 -10.54
N LEU A 119 7.50 13.28 -10.04
CA LEU A 119 6.87 12.45 -9.02
C LEU A 119 6.82 10.98 -9.47
N ILE A 120 6.35 10.72 -10.68
CA ILE A 120 6.23 9.36 -11.20
C ILE A 120 7.59 8.68 -11.39
N GLU A 121 8.60 9.40 -11.87
CA GLU A 121 9.96 8.88 -12.00
C GLU A 121 10.58 8.55 -10.64
N GLU A 122 10.37 9.39 -9.61
CA GLU A 122 10.77 9.12 -8.23
C GLU A 122 10.06 7.91 -7.64
N LEU A 123 8.73 7.82 -7.83
CA LEU A 123 7.95 6.67 -7.34
C LEU A 123 8.44 5.36 -7.95
N MET A 124 8.75 5.31 -9.24
CA MET A 124 9.26 4.10 -9.88
C MET A 124 10.66 3.68 -9.40
N ARG A 125 11.41 4.57 -8.73
CA ARG A 125 12.70 4.25 -8.09
C ARG A 125 12.53 3.65 -6.70
N ILE A 126 11.36 3.78 -6.08
CA ILE A 126 11.07 3.20 -4.77
C ILE A 126 10.89 1.69 -4.92
N PRO A 127 11.72 0.85 -4.28
CA PRO A 127 11.67 -0.61 -4.49
C PRO A 127 10.29 -1.22 -4.22
N ALA A 128 9.58 -0.74 -3.19
CA ALA A 128 8.23 -1.20 -2.87
C ALA A 128 7.22 -0.84 -3.98
N VAL A 129 7.27 0.37 -4.52
CA VAL A 129 6.40 0.78 -5.64
C VAL A 129 6.76 0.01 -6.91
N ALA A 130 8.05 -0.17 -7.20
CA ALA A 130 8.51 -0.95 -8.35
C ALA A 130 8.02 -2.41 -8.26
N HIS A 131 8.08 -3.02 -7.08
CA HIS A 131 7.53 -4.35 -6.83
C HIS A 131 6.02 -4.42 -7.10
N VAL A 132 5.24 -3.49 -6.54
CA VAL A 132 3.78 -3.37 -6.78
C VAL A 132 3.48 -3.27 -8.28
N LEU A 133 4.26 -2.46 -9.01
CA LEU A 133 4.07 -2.25 -10.44
C LEU A 133 4.55 -3.44 -11.29
N GLY A 134 5.19 -4.44 -10.68
CA GLY A 134 5.81 -5.59 -11.36
C GLY A 134 7.02 -5.20 -12.21
N ILE A 135 7.77 -4.19 -11.77
CA ILE A 135 8.93 -3.64 -12.47
C ILE A 135 10.19 -3.98 -11.64
N PRO A 136 11.08 -4.86 -12.15
CA PRO A 136 12.21 -5.38 -11.36
C PRO A 136 13.34 -4.38 -11.13
N ALA A 137 13.40 -3.30 -11.91
CA ALA A 137 14.40 -2.23 -11.81
C ALA A 137 13.80 -0.92 -12.32
N ALA A 138 14.39 0.23 -11.97
CA ALA A 138 13.94 1.53 -12.47
C ALA A 138 13.95 1.51 -14.02
N PRO A 139 12.80 1.64 -14.68
CA PRO A 139 12.72 1.47 -16.12
C PRO A 139 13.27 2.71 -16.83
N GLU A 140 13.92 2.51 -17.99
CA GLU A 140 14.39 3.62 -18.80
C GLU A 140 13.23 4.54 -19.20
N PRO A 141 13.40 5.88 -19.13
CA PRO A 141 12.36 6.81 -19.55
C PRO A 141 11.81 6.47 -20.94
N ASN A 142 10.48 6.43 -21.06
CA ASN A 142 9.73 6.08 -22.28
C ASN A 142 9.83 4.62 -22.77
N SER A 143 10.48 3.71 -22.04
CA SER A 143 10.41 2.26 -22.33
C SER A 143 8.95 1.75 -22.21
N PRO A 144 8.62 0.57 -22.77
CA PRO A 144 7.30 -0.04 -22.59
C PRO A 144 6.90 -0.20 -21.11
N GLU A 145 7.85 -0.57 -20.25
CA GLU A 145 7.70 -0.72 -18.81
C GLU A 145 7.47 0.63 -18.14
N TRP A 146 8.25 1.65 -18.51
CA TRP A 146 8.06 3.01 -18.02
C TRP A 146 6.69 3.56 -18.40
N ARG A 147 6.26 3.40 -19.66
CA ARG A 147 4.92 3.84 -20.11
C ARG A 147 3.80 3.10 -19.38
N ARG A 148 4.00 1.83 -19.05
CA ARG A 148 3.06 1.05 -18.24
C ARG A 148 3.00 1.58 -16.82
N GLY A 149 4.13 1.73 -16.13
CA GLY A 149 4.22 2.27 -14.78
C GLY A 149 3.64 3.68 -14.70
N PHE A 150 3.99 4.55 -15.65
CA PHE A 150 3.45 5.90 -15.76
C PHE A 150 1.93 5.92 -15.88
N ARG A 151 1.34 5.10 -16.77
CA ARG A 151 -0.12 5.02 -16.90
C ARG A 151 -0.81 4.52 -15.63
N LEU A 152 -0.17 3.62 -14.89
CA LEU A 152 -0.70 3.10 -13.64
C LEU A 152 -0.65 4.20 -12.56
N LEU A 153 0.52 4.79 -12.31
CA LEU A 153 0.69 5.85 -11.31
C LEU A 153 -0.16 7.10 -11.63
N MET A 154 -0.33 7.43 -12.90
CA MET A 154 -1.24 8.51 -13.33
C MET A 154 -2.70 8.27 -12.94
N ARG A 155 -3.16 7.02 -12.84
CA ARG A 155 -4.51 6.73 -12.36
C ARG A 155 -4.64 7.07 -10.88
N THR A 156 -3.66 6.70 -10.08
CA THR A 156 -3.61 7.03 -8.65
C THR A 156 -3.58 8.53 -8.42
N VAL A 157 -2.75 9.23 -9.18
CA VAL A 157 -2.68 10.70 -9.19
C VAL A 157 -4.07 11.27 -9.50
N ARG A 158 -4.71 10.85 -10.59
CA ARG A 158 -6.07 11.34 -10.91
C ARG A 158 -7.09 11.05 -9.82
N LEU A 159 -7.07 9.86 -9.25
CA LEU A 159 -7.97 9.47 -8.17
C LEU A 159 -7.78 10.35 -6.92
N LEU A 160 -6.54 10.61 -6.53
CA LEU A 160 -6.21 11.52 -5.41
C LEU A 160 -6.69 12.96 -5.69
N SER A 161 -6.60 13.40 -6.94
CA SER A 161 -7.09 14.72 -7.34
C SER A 161 -8.62 14.79 -7.32
N GLU A 162 -9.30 13.78 -7.87
CA GLU A 162 -10.77 13.68 -7.90
C GLU A 162 -11.37 13.62 -6.49
N THR A 163 -10.65 12.98 -5.56
CA THR A 163 -11.02 12.88 -4.14
C THR A 163 -10.64 14.13 -3.32
N LYS A 164 -10.09 15.16 -3.97
CA LYS A 164 -9.68 16.44 -3.35
C LYS A 164 -8.63 16.29 -2.24
N MET A 165 -7.84 15.21 -2.28
CA MET A 165 -6.71 15.02 -1.36
C MET A 165 -5.48 15.80 -1.82
N MET A 166 -5.39 16.04 -3.13
CA MET A 166 -4.34 16.84 -3.75
C MET A 166 -4.91 17.65 -4.91
N SER A 167 -4.20 18.70 -5.31
CA SER A 167 -4.53 19.53 -6.46
C SER A 167 -3.64 19.14 -7.63
N TYR A 168 -4.27 18.93 -8.79
CA TYR A 168 -3.57 18.93 -10.07
C TYR A 168 -3.51 20.37 -10.61
N LEU A 169 -2.31 20.86 -10.86
CA LEU A 169 -2.03 22.20 -11.37
C LEU A 169 -1.79 22.08 -12.88
N ASP A 170 -2.87 22.21 -13.67
CA ASP A 170 -2.86 22.00 -15.12
C ASP A 170 -1.80 22.86 -15.84
N ASP A 171 -1.68 24.13 -15.44
CA ASP A 171 -0.74 25.10 -16.04
C ASP A 171 0.72 24.67 -15.95
N TYR A 172 1.06 23.81 -14.98
CA TYR A 172 2.42 23.37 -14.69
C TYR A 172 2.61 21.86 -14.83
N GLN A 173 1.55 21.12 -15.19
CA GLN A 173 1.52 19.66 -15.12
C GLN A 173 2.10 19.14 -13.80
N ALA A 174 1.72 19.78 -12.70
CA ALA A 174 2.26 19.54 -11.38
C ALA A 174 1.17 19.11 -10.41
N VAL A 175 1.56 18.51 -9.30
CA VAL A 175 0.65 18.13 -8.22
C VAL A 175 1.13 18.71 -6.90
N ARG A 176 0.15 19.10 -6.08
CA ARG A 176 0.37 19.64 -4.75
C ARG A 176 -0.51 18.89 -3.76
N TRP A 177 0.08 18.49 -2.64
CA TRP A 177 -0.67 17.92 -1.52
C TRP A 177 -1.43 19.03 -0.78
N ASP A 178 -2.73 18.85 -0.56
CA ASP A 178 -3.58 19.90 0.03
C ASP A 178 -4.08 19.59 1.45
N LEU A 179 -3.91 18.36 1.93
CA LEU A 179 -4.37 17.96 3.26
C LEU A 179 -3.27 18.14 4.33
N ALA A 180 -3.57 18.84 5.43
CA ALA A 180 -2.66 18.93 6.58
C ALA A 180 -2.95 17.86 7.65
N PRO A 181 -1.96 17.40 8.45
CA PRO A 181 -0.52 17.57 8.30
C PRO A 181 0.16 16.34 7.66
N CYS A 182 1.29 16.58 7.02
CA CYS A 182 2.28 15.54 6.74
C CYS A 182 2.79 14.99 8.08
N VAL A 183 2.59 13.70 8.34
CA VAL A 183 2.95 13.03 9.60
C VAL A 183 4.41 12.62 9.57
#